data_AF-A0A3P7MCJ2-F1
#
_entry.id   AF-A0A3P7MCJ2-F1
#
_cell.length_a   1.000
_cell.length_b   1.000
_cell.length_c   1.000
_cell.angle_alpha   90.00
_cell.angle_beta   90.00
_cell.angle_gamma   90.00
#
_symmetry.space_group_name_H-M   'P 1'
#
loop_
_entity.id
_entity.type
_entity.pdbx_description
1 polymer ?
#
loop_
_entity_poly.entity_id
_entity_poly.type
_entity_poly.pdbx_seq_one_letter_code
_entity_poly.pdbx_strand_id
1 'polypeptide(L)'
;MNKGLTFSRMLRQSKFVQLGDFNGRLVTGRIVHRVQDDLYIDFGLKFNAVCKAPPVNSEAYREGATVLLRLHDPELSERFLGSKHDLTLLEADATLVRLLRPASGRGKGDLSSFLHSMIFCWVTELVGCSLSA
;
A
#
# COMPACT_ATOMS: atom_id res chain seq x y z
N MET A 1 -15.59 -26.97 3.23
CA MET A 1 -16.78 -26.30 3.80
C MET A 1 -16.61 -26.23 5.31
N ASN A 2 -16.56 -25.03 5.89
CA ASN A 2 -16.53 -24.84 7.34
C ASN A 2 -17.86 -25.27 7.95
N LYS A 3 -18.01 -26.58 8.22
CA LYS A 3 -19.21 -27.16 8.81
C LYS A 3 -19.31 -26.70 10.27
N GLY A 4 -20.16 -25.70 10.53
CA GLY A 4 -20.46 -25.20 11.89
C GLY A 4 -20.30 -23.68 12.11
N LEU A 5 -19.78 -22.93 11.13
CA LEU A 5 -19.69 -21.47 11.21
C LEU A 5 -20.91 -20.83 10.54
N THR A 6 -21.77 -20.19 11.34
CA THR A 6 -22.85 -19.34 10.81
C THR A 6 -22.29 -18.05 10.23
N PHE A 7 -23.02 -17.45 9.27
CA PHE A 7 -22.68 -16.14 8.73
C PHE A 7 -22.52 -15.08 9.83
N SER A 8 -23.44 -15.06 10.80
CA SER A 8 -23.39 -14.12 11.92
C SER A 8 -22.11 -14.25 12.75
N ARG A 9 -21.60 -15.47 12.95
CA ARG A 9 -20.35 -15.71 13.67
C ARG A 9 -19.15 -15.25 12.84
N MET A 10 -19.12 -15.56 11.54
CA MET A 10 -18.06 -15.10 10.64
C MET A 10 -18.00 -13.57 10.55
N LEU A 11 -19.15 -12.90 10.42
CA LEU A 11 -19.22 -11.44 10.34
C LEU A 11 -18.73 -10.80 11.65
N ARG A 12 -19.22 -11.26 12.81
CA ARG A 12 -18.78 -10.74 14.12
C ARG A 12 -17.29 -10.95 14.39
N GLN A 13 -16.70 -12.02 13.86
CA GLN A 13 -15.28 -12.33 14.03
C GLN A 13 -14.39 -11.75 12.92
N SER A 14 -14.96 -11.09 11.92
CA SER A 14 -14.22 -10.51 10.81
C SER A 14 -13.38 -9.31 11.26
N LYS A 15 -12.24 -9.10 10.58
CA LYS A 15 -11.39 -7.92 10.83
C LYS A 15 -12.09 -6.61 10.48
N PHE A 16 -12.99 -6.64 9.51
CA PHE A 16 -13.85 -5.53 9.14
C PHE A 16 -14.69 -5.03 10.34
N VAL A 17 -15.46 -5.93 10.96
CA VAL A 17 -16.30 -5.56 12.11
C VAL A 17 -15.45 -5.20 13.33
N GLN A 18 -14.29 -5.84 13.51
CA GLN A 18 -13.36 -5.52 14.60
C GLN A 18 -12.66 -4.16 14.46
N LEU A 19 -12.57 -3.62 13.24
CA LEU A 19 -11.88 -2.34 12.99
C LEU A 19 -12.63 -1.16 13.64
N GLY A 20 -13.96 -1.27 13.75
CA GLY A 20 -14.81 -0.26 14.38
C GLY A 20 -14.86 1.03 13.56
N ASP A 21 -14.65 2.17 14.23
CA ASP A 21 -14.52 3.46 13.56
C ASP A 21 -13.27 3.48 12.66
N PHE A 22 -13.48 3.87 11.40
CA PHE A 22 -12.46 3.91 10.36
C PHE A 22 -11.60 5.17 10.44
N ASN A 23 -12.14 6.27 10.96
CA ASN A 23 -11.50 7.57 10.87
C ASN A 23 -10.13 7.58 11.56
N GLY A 24 -9.09 7.84 10.78
CA GLY A 24 -7.71 7.90 11.24
C GLY A 24 -7.07 6.55 11.53
N ARG A 25 -7.73 5.41 11.24
CA ARG A 25 -7.15 4.07 11.45
C ARG A 25 -6.04 3.77 10.46
N LEU A 26 -5.01 3.10 10.94
CA LEU A 26 -3.93 2.60 10.09
C LEU A 26 -4.26 1.20 9.58
N VAL A 27 -4.23 1.03 8.27
CA VAL A 27 -4.48 -0.25 7.59
C VAL A 27 -3.38 -0.54 6.58
N THR A 28 -3.11 -1.83 6.37
CA THR A 28 -2.16 -2.28 5.36
C THR A 28 -2.91 -2.52 4.05
N GLY A 29 -2.41 -1.94 2.96
CA GLY A 29 -2.95 -2.14 1.62
C GLY A 29 -1.90 -2.69 0.64
N ARG A 30 -2.37 -3.13 -0.51
CA ARG A 30 -1.56 -3.59 -1.64
C ARG A 30 -1.91 -2.77 -2.88
N ILE A 31 -0.90 -2.25 -3.57
CA ILE A 31 -1.10 -1.56 -4.84
C ILE A 31 -1.54 -2.61 -5.86
N VAL A 32 -2.77 -2.50 -6.38
CA VAL A 32 -3.33 -3.43 -7.37
C VAL A 32 -3.19 -2.91 -8.78
N HIS A 33 -3.23 -1.60 -8.97
CA HIS A 33 -3.02 -0.97 -10.27
C HIS A 33 -2.35 0.39 -10.12
N ARG A 34 -1.56 0.79 -11.11
CA ARG A 34 -0.97 2.14 -11.19
C ARG A 34 -1.26 2.75 -12.55
N VAL A 35 -1.85 3.93 -12.56
CA VAL A 35 -2.10 4.72 -13.76
C VAL A 35 -1.38 6.05 -13.59
N GLN A 36 -0.29 6.24 -14.34
CA GLN A 36 0.59 7.41 -14.16
C GLN A 36 1.07 7.54 -12.71
N ASP A 37 0.61 8.57 -12.00
CA ASP A 37 0.92 8.82 -10.59
C ASP A 37 -0.20 8.41 -9.63
N ASP A 38 -1.32 7.90 -10.14
CA ASP A 38 -2.42 7.38 -9.34
C ASP A 38 -2.20 5.91 -8.97
N LEU A 39 -2.26 5.62 -7.68
CA LEU A 39 -2.11 4.30 -7.10
C LEU A 39 -3.48 3.81 -6.62
N TYR A 40 -3.97 2.74 -7.25
CA TYR A 40 -5.15 2.02 -6.78
C TYR A 40 -4.70 0.99 -5.74
N ILE A 41 -5.20 1.12 -4.51
CA ILE A 41 -4.73 0.37 -3.35
C ILE A 41 -5.91 -0.39 -2.75
N ASP A 42 -5.81 -1.72 -2.75
CA ASP A 42 -6.76 -2.61 -2.07
C ASP A 42 -6.28 -2.87 -0.64
N PHE A 43 -7.17 -2.68 0.33
CA PHE A 43 -6.92 -2.93 1.75
C PHE A 43 -7.99 -3.84 2.38
N GLY A 44 -8.74 -4.57 1.54
CA GLY A 44 -9.68 -5.61 1.95
C GLY A 44 -11.10 -5.13 2.27
N LEU A 45 -11.43 -3.88 1.92
CA LEU A 45 -12.81 -3.35 1.98
C LEU A 45 -13.49 -3.38 0.60
N LYS A 46 -14.67 -2.78 0.51
CA LYS A 46 -15.52 -2.79 -0.69
C LYS A 46 -14.90 -2.04 -1.87
N PHE A 47 -14.26 -0.90 -1.61
CA PHE A 47 -13.65 -0.05 -2.63
C PHE A 47 -12.16 0.13 -2.39
N ASN A 48 -11.43 0.36 -3.48
CA ASN A 48 -10.02 0.72 -3.42
C ASN A 48 -9.88 2.18 -2.98
N ALA A 49 -8.75 2.49 -2.36
CA ALA A 49 -8.33 3.88 -2.19
C ALA A 49 -7.47 4.29 -3.38
N VAL A 50 -7.66 5.52 -3.87
CA VAL A 50 -6.83 6.12 -4.90
C VAL A 50 -5.94 7.17 -4.26
N CYS A 51 -4.63 6.96 -4.29
CA CYS A 51 -3.65 7.88 -3.72
C CYS A 51 -2.61 8.26 -4.76
N LYS A 52 -2.14 9.51 -4.72
CA LYS A 52 -0.99 9.92 -5.54
C LYS A 52 0.31 9.30 -5.02
N ALA A 53 1.15 8.86 -5.94
CA ALA A 53 2.50 8.41 -5.64
C ALA A 53 3.33 9.59 -5.11
N PRO A 54 4.13 9.40 -4.05
CA PRO A 54 5.00 10.46 -3.55
C PRO A 54 6.09 10.77 -4.59
N PRO A 55 6.52 12.04 -4.69
CA PRO A 55 7.55 12.44 -5.66
C PRO A 55 8.91 11.81 -5.35
N VAL A 56 9.18 11.57 -4.07
CA VAL A 56 10.40 10.89 -3.61
C VAL A 56 10.19 9.38 -3.67
N ASN A 57 11.08 8.67 -4.36
CA ASN A 57 11.08 7.21 -4.47
C ASN A 57 9.79 6.62 -5.10
N SER A 58 9.16 7.36 -6.03
CA SER A 58 7.93 6.96 -6.72
C SER A 58 8.04 5.58 -7.40
N GLU A 59 9.22 5.22 -7.89
CA GLU A 59 9.48 3.94 -8.59
C GLU A 59 9.26 2.70 -7.71
N ALA A 60 9.39 2.84 -6.39
CA ALA A 60 9.15 1.74 -5.46
C ALA A 60 7.65 1.43 -5.27
N TYR A 61 6.79 2.42 -5.55
CA TYR A 61 5.33 2.31 -5.48
C TYR A 61 4.78 1.75 -6.79
N ARG A 62 5.02 0.46 -7.02
CA ARG A 62 4.52 -0.28 -8.18
C ARG A 62 3.52 -1.36 -7.76
N GLU A 63 2.80 -1.90 -8.74
CA GLU A 63 1.87 -2.99 -8.52
C GLU A 63 2.48 -4.14 -7.73
N GLY A 64 1.73 -4.64 -6.75
CA GLY A 64 2.15 -5.69 -5.83
C GLY A 64 2.86 -5.19 -4.57
N ALA A 65 3.28 -3.93 -4.51
CA ALA A 65 3.88 -3.36 -3.30
C ALA A 65 2.87 -3.29 -2.15
N THR A 66 3.35 -3.49 -0.92
CA THR A 66 2.56 -3.35 0.30
C THR A 66 2.80 -1.97 0.89
N VAL A 67 1.74 -1.26 1.24
CA VAL A 67 1.77 0.12 1.75
C VAL A 67 0.96 0.24 3.04
N LEU A 68 1.25 1.28 3.80
CA LEU A 68 0.48 1.67 4.98
C LEU A 68 -0.40 2.87 4.62
N LEU A 69 -1.70 2.74 4.88
CA LEU A 69 -2.70 3.78 4.67
C LEU A 69 -3.24 4.26 6.01
N ARG A 70 -3.62 5.53 6.07
CA ARG A 70 -4.54 6.06 7.06
C ARG A 70 -5.92 6.20 6.41
N LEU A 71 -6.87 5.40 6.87
CA LEU A 71 -8.24 5.41 6.35
C LEU A 71 -9.02 6.59 6.94
N HIS A 72 -9.81 7.26 6.11
CA HIS A 72 -10.73 8.32 6.55
C HIS A 72 -12.17 7.87 6.32
N ASP A 73 -12.50 7.48 5.09
CA ASP A 73 -13.83 7.02 4.70
C ASP A 73 -13.74 5.76 3.82
N PRO A 74 -14.41 4.64 4.18
CA PRO A 74 -14.46 3.45 3.32
C PRO A 74 -15.32 3.59 2.05
N GLU A 75 -16.20 4.59 1.93
CA GLU A 75 -17.02 4.84 0.74
C GLU A 75 -17.36 6.34 0.62
N LEU A 76 -16.66 7.03 -0.29
CA LEU A 76 -16.94 8.44 -0.60
C LEU A 76 -18.32 8.58 -1.23
N SER A 77 -19.29 9.00 -0.41
CA SER A 77 -20.67 9.20 -0.83
C SER A 77 -21.29 10.41 -0.14
N GLU A 78 -22.09 11.16 -0.89
CA GLU A 78 -22.75 12.37 -0.40
C GLU A 78 -24.12 12.57 -1.05
N ARG A 79 -25.03 13.23 -0.31
CA ARG A 79 -26.35 13.61 -0.80
C ARG A 79 -26.36 15.08 -1.18
N PHE A 80 -26.65 15.36 -2.46
CA PHE A 80 -26.78 16.73 -2.95
C PHE A 80 -28.23 17.23 -2.87
N LEU A 81 -28.40 18.55 -2.86
CA LEU A 81 -29.72 19.17 -2.85
C LEU A 81 -30.51 18.76 -4.10
N GLY A 82 -31.75 18.31 -3.89
CA GLY A 82 -32.62 17.86 -4.97
C GLY A 82 -32.42 16.40 -5.39
N SER A 83 -31.40 15.70 -4.88
CA SER A 83 -31.26 14.27 -5.13
C SER A 83 -32.19 13.45 -4.22
N LYS A 84 -32.76 12.37 -4.76
CA LYS A 84 -33.53 11.38 -3.97
C LYS A 84 -32.63 10.31 -3.35
N HIS A 85 -31.43 10.15 -3.90
CA HIS A 85 -30.46 9.13 -3.54
C HIS A 85 -29.08 9.76 -3.37
N ASP A 86 -28.22 9.06 -2.64
CA ASP A 86 -26.84 9.47 -2.42
C ASP A 86 -26.03 9.18 -3.69
N LEU A 87 -25.09 10.06 -4.03
CA LEU A 87 -24.12 9.83 -5.09
C LEU A 87 -22.84 9.29 -4.46
N THR A 88 -22.27 8.25 -5.06
CA THR A 88 -21.03 7.61 -4.60
C THR A 88 -19.97 7.66 -5.68
N LEU A 89 -18.73 7.93 -5.30
CA LEU A 89 -17.58 7.92 -6.21
C LEU A 89 -17.03 6.51 -6.44
N LEU A 90 -17.52 5.52 -5.70
CA LEU A 90 -17.05 4.12 -5.74
C LEU A 90 -15.56 3.97 -5.40
N GLU A 91 -15.06 4.86 -4.54
CA GLU A 91 -13.69 4.89 -4.03
C GLU A 91 -13.69 5.17 -2.52
N ALA A 92 -12.64 4.71 -1.85
CA ALA A 92 -12.40 5.01 -0.44
C ALA A 92 -11.43 6.18 -0.30
N ASP A 93 -11.63 7.00 0.73
CA ASP A 93 -10.70 8.07 1.09
C ASP A 93 -9.66 7.57 2.09
N ALA A 94 -8.39 7.67 1.71
CA ALA A 94 -7.26 7.33 2.55
C ALA A 94 -6.03 8.15 2.19
N THR A 95 -5.18 8.36 3.19
CA THR A 95 -3.85 8.97 3.00
C THR A 95 -2.78 7.90 2.96
N LEU A 96 -1.97 7.90 1.91
CA LEU A 96 -0.77 7.06 1.80
C LEU A 96 0.28 7.54 2.80
N VAL A 97 0.62 6.70 3.79
CA VAL A 97 1.58 7.04 4.84
C VAL A 97 3.00 6.66 4.42
N ARG A 98 3.22 5.39 4.05
CA ARG A 98 4.54 4.89 3.66
C ARG A 98 4.49 3.57 2.91
N LEU A 99 5.58 3.25 2.21
CA LEU A 99 5.85 1.92 1.71
C LEU A 99 6.22 0.98 2.87
N LEU A 100 5.60 -0.20 2.94
CA LEU A 100 5.94 -1.25 3.92
C LEU A 100 6.88 -2.28 3.31
N ARG A 101 6.54 -2.77 2.12
CA ARG A 101 7.35 -3.74 1.37
C ARG A 101 7.28 -3.39 -0.11
N PRO A 102 8.42 -3.28 -0.80
CA PRO A 102 8.42 -3.14 -2.25
C PRO A 102 7.79 -4.37 -2.89
N ALA A 103 7.29 -4.23 -4.12
CA ALA A 103 6.83 -5.38 -4.88
C ALA A 103 8.00 -6.37 -5.01
N SER A 104 7.79 -7.63 -4.57
CA SER A 104 8.79 -8.68 -4.74
C SER A 104 9.11 -8.78 -6.22
N GLY A 105 10.33 -8.43 -6.61
CA GLY A 105 10.78 -8.62 -7.98
C GLY A 105 10.52 -10.07 -8.35
N ARG A 106 9.91 -10.31 -9.51
CA ARG A 106 10.04 -11.60 -10.18
C ARG A 106 11.53 -11.72 -10.47
N GLY A 107 12.28 -12.36 -9.57
CA GLY A 107 13.71 -12.52 -9.69
C GLY A 107 14.03 -13.31 -10.95
N LYS A 108 14.47 -12.64 -12.01
CA LYS A 108 15.67 -13.10 -12.69
C LYS A 108 16.82 -12.57 -11.84
N GLY A 109 17.37 -13.45 -11.02
CA GLY A 109 18.56 -13.13 -10.22
C GLY A 109 19.76 -13.00 -11.15
N ASP A 110 20.08 -11.78 -11.56
CA ASP A 110 21.40 -11.47 -12.09
C ASP A 110 22.33 -11.18 -10.91
N LEU A 111 22.92 -12.26 -10.40
CA LEU A 111 23.96 -12.31 -9.36
C LEU A 111 25.21 -11.48 -9.70
N SER A 112 25.32 -10.92 -10.91
CA SER A 112 26.43 -10.05 -11.33
C SER A 112 26.37 -8.65 -10.70
N SER A 113 25.17 -8.14 -10.40
CA SER A 113 24.99 -6.79 -9.83
C SER A 113 25.34 -6.71 -8.34
N PHE A 114 25.14 -7.81 -7.60
CA PHE A 114 25.50 -7.89 -6.18
C PHE A 114 27.01 -8.05 -5.96
N LEU A 115 27.70 -8.78 -6.85
CA LEU A 115 29.17 -8.90 -6.78
C LEU A 115 29.87 -7.58 -7.12
N HIS A 116 29.37 -6.79 -8.07
CA HIS A 116 29.99 -5.51 -8.40
C HIS A 116 29.87 -4.48 -7.26
N SER A 117 28.76 -4.50 -6.52
CA SER A 117 28.55 -3.63 -5.36
C SER A 117 29.36 -4.09 -4.13
N MET A 118 29.46 -5.41 -3.87
CA MET A 118 30.28 -5.92 -2.77
C MET A 118 31.79 -5.75 -3.00
N ILE A 119 32.26 -5.84 -4.25
CA ILE A 119 33.68 -5.59 -4.58
C ILE A 119 34.03 -4.11 -4.35
N PHE A 120 33.15 -3.18 -4.71
CA PHE A 120 33.41 -1.75 -4.49
C PHE A 120 33.43 -1.36 -3.00
N CYS A 121 32.56 -1.97 -2.17
CA CYS A 121 32.53 -1.68 -0.74
C CYS A 121 33.74 -2.28 0.03
N TRP A 122 34.20 -3.47 -0.37
CA TRP A 122 35.41 -4.09 0.23
C TRP A 122 36.71 -3.38 -0.16
N VAL A 123 36.82 -2.86 -1.39
CA VAL A 123 38.05 -2.14 -1.81
C VAL A 123 38.21 -0.81 -1.08
N THR A 124 37.11 -0.14 -0.71
CA THR A 124 37.15 1.10 0.09
C THR A 124 37.48 0.89 1.57
N GLU A 125 37.28 -0.31 2.12
CA GLU A 125 37.64 -0.63 3.51
C GLU A 125 39.08 -1.17 3.66
N LEU A 126 39.70 -1.65 2.57
CA LEU A 126 41.08 -2.14 2.58
C LEU A 126 42.13 -1.09 2.18
N VAL A 127 41.73 0.02 1.55
CA VAL A 127 42.63 1.14 1.28
C VAL A 127 42.26 2.32 2.17
N GLY A 128 42.77 2.29 3.39
CA GLY A 128 42.85 3.47 4.24
C GLY A 128 43.70 4.53 3.58
N CYS A 129 43.07 5.42 2.81
CA CYS A 129 43.68 6.67 2.36
C CYS A 129 42.94 7.83 3.04
N SER A 130 43.53 8.29 4.13
CA SER A 130 43.46 9.69 4.53
C SER A 130 43.95 10.53 3.35
N LEU A 131 43.11 11.42 2.83
CA LEU A 131 43.60 12.66 2.26
C LEU A 131 42.72 13.79 2.77
N SER A 132 43.32 14.63 3.61
CA SER A 132 42.84 15.95 3.98
C SER A 132 42.97 16.92 2.80
N ALA A 133 42.10 17.94 2.85
CA ALA A 133 42.04 19.19 2.07
C ALA A 133 41.57 19.08 0.61
#